data_AF-A0A816SWU1-F1
#
_entry.id   AF-A0A816SWU1-F1
#
_cell.length_a   1.000
_cell.length_b   1.000
_cell.length_c   1.000
_cell.angle_alpha   90.00
_cell.angle_beta   90.00
_cell.angle_gamma   90.00
#
_symmetry.space_group_name_H-M   'P 1'
#
loop_
_entity.id
_entity.type
_entity.pdbx_description
1 polymer ?
#
loop_
_entity_poly.entity_id
_entity_poly.type
_entity_poly.pdbx_seq_one_letter_code
_entity_poly.pdbx_strand_id
1 'polypeptide(L)'
;MVSSQSSSFYCFKVVRYDIDFACGIESESVLANAASGMAVHDDCKLKFLELKAKRTFRTIVYKIEDKQVIVEKLGEPEQSYDDFAASLPDNECRYAIYDFDFVTEENCQKSKIFFIAWSPDTAKVRDKMIYASSKDRFKRELDGIQVELQATDPTEMGLDVFKSRTN
;
A
#
# COMPACT_ATOMS: atom_id res chain seq x y z
N MET A 1 -36.29 -29.77 -18.06
CA MET A 1 -34.84 -29.73 -18.38
C MET A 1 -34.47 -28.32 -18.81
N VAL A 2 -33.92 -27.52 -17.89
CA VAL A 2 -32.91 -26.44 -18.09
C VAL A 2 -32.54 -26.01 -16.66
N SER A 3 -31.50 -26.58 -16.07
CA SER A 3 -30.09 -26.12 -16.05
C SER A 3 -29.85 -24.92 -15.14
N SER A 4 -29.24 -25.22 -13.99
CA SER A 4 -28.49 -24.30 -13.13
C SER A 4 -27.51 -23.44 -13.93
N GLN A 5 -27.44 -22.14 -13.63
CA GLN A 5 -26.15 -21.44 -13.55
C GLN A 5 -26.19 -20.45 -12.39
N SER A 6 -25.36 -20.76 -11.40
CA SER A 6 -24.78 -19.83 -10.45
C SER A 6 -24.06 -18.73 -11.23
N SER A 7 -24.39 -17.48 -10.99
CA SER A 7 -23.52 -16.36 -11.35
C SER A 7 -23.48 -15.45 -10.14
N SER A 8 -22.41 -15.70 -9.38
CA SER A 8 -21.95 -14.87 -8.28
C SER A 8 -21.83 -13.45 -8.77
N PHE A 9 -22.72 -12.59 -8.29
CA PHE A 9 -22.57 -11.14 -8.34
C PHE A 9 -21.33 -10.80 -7.51
N TYR A 10 -20.14 -10.87 -8.13
CA TYR A 10 -18.97 -10.19 -7.62
C TYR A 10 -19.25 -8.69 -7.75
N CYS A 11 -19.74 -8.15 -6.63
CA CYS A 11 -19.89 -6.75 -6.35
C CYS A 11 -18.59 -6.04 -6.73
N PHE A 12 -18.63 -5.34 -7.86
CA PHE A 12 -17.65 -4.33 -8.26
C PHE A 12 -17.64 -3.25 -7.16
N LYS A 13 -16.88 -3.49 -6.09
CA LYS A 13 -16.55 -2.47 -5.10
C LYS A 13 -15.43 -1.63 -5.73
N VAL A 14 -15.80 -0.77 -6.67
CA VAL A 14 -15.03 0.43 -6.98
C VAL A 14 -15.08 1.26 -5.73
N VAL A 15 -14.13 1.04 -4.83
CA VAL A 15 -13.86 1.97 -3.75
C VAL A 15 -13.09 3.12 -4.39
N ARG A 16 -13.86 4.01 -5.04
CA ARG A 16 -13.50 5.43 -5.06
C ARG A 16 -13.49 5.86 -3.60
N TYR A 17 -12.31 5.82 -2.96
CA TYR A 17 -12.01 6.72 -1.85
C TYR A 17 -11.88 8.12 -2.46
N ASP A 18 -13.02 8.66 -2.86
CA ASP A 18 -13.18 10.08 -3.14
C ASP A 18 -13.10 10.78 -1.78
N ILE A 19 -12.17 11.73 -1.69
CA ILE A 19 -11.76 12.37 -0.45
C ILE A 19 -12.72 13.51 -0.05
N ASP A 20 -13.93 13.51 -0.61
CA ASP A 20 -15.01 14.44 -0.34
C ASP A 20 -16.27 13.68 0.10
N PHE A 21 -16.32 13.22 1.36
CA PHE A 21 -17.59 12.91 2.01
C PHE A 21 -17.69 13.62 3.36
N ALA A 22 -18.19 14.85 3.30
CA ALA A 22 -18.82 15.50 4.44
C ALA A 22 -20.17 14.82 4.71
N CYS A 23 -20.31 14.11 5.84
CA CYS A 23 -21.46 14.16 6.76
C CYS A 23 -21.21 13.18 7.93
N GLY A 24 -21.27 13.68 9.16
CA GLY A 24 -20.66 13.08 10.34
C GLY A 24 -21.31 11.83 10.92
N ILE A 25 -20.50 11.11 11.71
CA ILE A 25 -20.87 10.54 13.01
C ILE A 25 -19.68 10.78 13.98
N GLU A 26 -20.03 11.23 15.16
CA GLU A 26 -19.21 11.80 16.23
C GLU A 26 -18.34 10.75 16.96
N SER A 27 -17.04 11.04 17.05
CA SER A 27 -16.22 10.83 18.25
C SER A 27 -14.90 11.57 18.10
N GLU A 28 -14.99 12.89 18.23
CA GLU A 28 -13.87 13.77 18.56
C GLU A 28 -13.29 13.35 19.92
N SER A 29 -12.15 12.66 19.93
CA SER A 29 -11.18 12.72 21.04
C SER A 29 -9.92 11.87 20.80
N VAL A 30 -9.98 10.83 19.97
CA VAL A 30 -8.84 9.88 19.84
C VAL A 30 -7.80 10.30 18.80
N LEU A 31 -8.13 11.24 17.89
CA LEU A 31 -7.24 11.64 16.78
C LEU A 31 -6.16 12.67 17.15
N ALA A 32 -6.30 13.39 18.27
CA ALA A 32 -5.41 14.52 18.62
C ALA A 32 -3.99 14.10 19.06
N ASN A 33 -3.78 12.85 19.48
CA ASN A 33 -2.49 12.39 20.04
C ASN A 33 -1.67 11.44 19.14
N ALA A 34 -2.21 11.03 17.98
CA ALA A 34 -1.54 10.07 17.11
C ALA A 34 -0.60 10.72 16.09
N ALA A 35 -0.86 11.97 15.69
CA ALA A 35 -0.10 12.67 14.64
C ALA A 35 1.19 13.35 15.15
N SER A 36 1.27 13.69 16.43
CA SER A 36 2.38 14.46 17.02
C SER A 36 3.53 13.54 17.44
N GLY A 37 4.29 13.04 16.48
CA GLY A 37 5.57 12.38 16.78
C GLY A 37 6.02 11.27 15.85
N MET A 38 5.40 11.08 14.68
CA MET A 38 5.82 10.02 13.76
C MET A 38 7.21 10.34 13.17
N ALA A 39 8.25 9.68 13.68
CA ALA A 39 9.59 9.74 13.13
C ALA A 39 9.71 8.82 11.90
N VAL A 40 10.59 9.15 10.97
CA VAL A 40 10.90 8.29 9.82
C VAL A 40 12.38 8.01 9.88
N HIS A 41 12.76 6.74 9.97
CA HIS A 41 14.16 6.36 10.00
C HIS A 41 14.83 6.74 8.67
N ASP A 42 16.06 7.24 8.72
CA ASP A 42 16.79 7.68 7.53
C ASP A 42 17.00 6.53 6.53
N ASP A 43 17.12 5.28 7.02
CA ASP A 43 17.18 4.10 6.16
C ASP A 43 15.98 3.96 5.25
N CYS A 44 14.79 4.42 5.67
CA CYS A 44 13.61 4.34 4.82
C CYS A 44 13.78 5.17 3.55
N LYS A 45 14.34 6.37 3.69
CA LYS A 45 14.65 7.25 2.57
C LYS A 45 15.79 6.69 1.73
N LEU A 46 16.86 6.21 2.37
CA LEU A 46 18.00 5.64 1.68
C LEU A 46 17.58 4.44 0.83
N LYS A 47 16.81 3.50 1.38
CA LYS A 47 16.31 2.32 0.65
C LYS A 47 15.38 2.70 -0.48
N PHE A 48 14.50 3.67 -0.27
CA PHE A 48 13.64 4.17 -1.35
C PHE A 48 14.46 4.80 -2.51
N LEU A 49 15.51 5.57 -2.19
CA LEU A 49 16.41 6.13 -3.20
C LEU A 49 17.22 5.03 -3.91
N GLU A 50 17.68 4.00 -3.19
CA GLU A 50 18.35 2.85 -3.79
C GLU A 50 17.44 2.08 -4.77
N LEU A 51 16.15 1.91 -4.43
CA LEU A 51 15.16 1.32 -5.34
C LEU A 51 15.00 2.17 -6.61
N LYS A 52 14.85 3.49 -6.47
CA LYS A 52 14.74 4.41 -7.62
C LYS A 52 15.98 4.42 -8.52
N ALA A 53 17.17 4.42 -7.91
CA ALA A 53 18.42 4.62 -8.62
C ALA A 53 19.00 3.32 -9.20
N LYS A 54 19.03 2.26 -8.39
CA LYS A 54 19.70 0.99 -8.73
C LYS A 54 18.73 -0.14 -9.06
N ARG A 55 17.46 -0.02 -8.68
CA ARG A 55 16.43 -1.08 -8.81
C ARG A 55 16.91 -2.46 -8.31
N THR A 56 17.70 -2.45 -7.24
CA THR A 56 18.28 -3.65 -6.61
C THR A 56 17.23 -4.53 -5.94
N PHE A 57 16.09 -3.95 -5.57
CA PHE A 57 14.94 -4.62 -4.99
C PHE A 57 13.68 -3.99 -5.60
N ARG A 58 12.66 -4.81 -5.86
CA ARG A 58 11.38 -4.36 -6.44
C ARG A 58 10.37 -3.92 -5.40
N THR A 59 10.53 -4.42 -4.18
CA THR A 59 9.56 -4.21 -3.10
C THR A 59 10.29 -3.78 -1.84
N ILE A 60 9.65 -2.92 -1.04
CA ILE A 60 10.15 -2.54 0.28
C ILE A 60 8.97 -2.57 1.24
N VAL A 61 9.08 -3.32 2.33
CA VAL A 61 8.09 -3.35 3.41
C VAL A 61 8.60 -2.50 4.56
N TYR A 62 7.74 -1.60 5.02
CA TYR A 62 7.95 -0.76 6.18
C TYR A 62 6.93 -1.08 7.26
N LYS A 63 7.37 -0.85 8.48
CA LYS A 63 6.53 -0.97 9.68
C LYS A 63 6.67 0.25 10.55
N ILE A 64 5.59 0.56 11.27
CA ILE A 64 5.62 1.55 12.33
C ILE A 64 5.85 0.80 13.64
N GLU A 65 6.96 1.12 14.31
CA GLU A 65 7.31 0.63 15.63
C GLU A 65 7.60 1.83 16.54
N ASP A 66 6.98 1.89 17.71
CA ASP A 66 7.16 3.00 18.68
C ASP A 66 7.02 4.42 18.10
N LYS A 67 6.07 4.61 17.16
CA LYS A 67 5.86 5.86 16.42
C LYS A 67 7.04 6.26 15.52
N GLN A 68 7.78 5.29 15.02
CA GLN A 68 8.80 5.49 14.01
C GLN A 68 8.60 4.52 12.85
N VAL A 69 8.70 5.02 11.62
CA VAL A 69 8.69 4.18 10.43
C VAL A 69 10.08 3.59 10.23
N ILE A 70 10.17 2.26 10.23
CA ILE A 70 11.40 1.50 9.99
C ILE A 70 11.21 0.51 8.84
N VAL A 71 12.32 0.13 8.19
CA VAL A 71 12.32 -0.90 7.15
C VAL A 71 12.19 -2.26 7.83
N GLU A 72 11.18 -3.03 7.46
CA GLU A 72 11.02 -4.39 7.94
C GLU A 72 11.74 -5.38 7.02
N LYS A 73 11.46 -5.29 5.72
CA LYS A 73 11.95 -6.26 4.75
C LYS A 73 12.14 -5.62 3.39
N LEU A 74 13.20 -6.02 2.70
CA LEU A 74 13.43 -5.69 1.30
C LEU A 74 13.03 -6.91 0.47
N GLY A 75 12.22 -6.69 -0.57
CA GLY A 75 11.82 -7.72 -1.52
C GLY A 75 12.92 -7.92 -2.56
N GLU A 76 13.36 -9.16 -2.75
CA GLU A 76 14.32 -9.53 -3.78
C GLU A 76 13.84 -9.05 -5.17
N PRO A 77 14.74 -8.69 -6.09
CA PRO A 77 14.35 -8.25 -7.42
C PRO A 77 13.67 -9.34 -8.25
N GLU A 78 13.80 -10.61 -7.86
CA GLU A 78 13.12 -11.76 -8.47
C GLU A 78 11.85 -12.18 -7.71
N GLN A 79 11.53 -11.50 -6.60
CA GLN A 79 10.34 -11.81 -5.81
C GLN A 79 9.09 -11.51 -6.64
N SER A 80 8.27 -12.54 -6.85
CA SER A 80 6.97 -12.39 -7.48
C SER A 80 5.99 -11.67 -6.56
N TYR A 81 4.99 -11.03 -7.15
CA TYR A 81 3.90 -10.38 -6.41
C TYR A 81 3.22 -11.34 -5.42
N ASP A 82 3.03 -12.61 -5.79
CA ASP A 82 2.40 -13.63 -4.95
C ASP A 82 3.23 -13.91 -3.67
N ASP A 83 4.55 -14.06 -3.80
CA ASP A 83 5.48 -14.17 -2.67
C ASP A 83 5.44 -12.93 -1.76
N PHE A 84 5.36 -11.74 -2.36
CA PHE A 84 5.22 -10.50 -1.61
C PHE A 84 3.91 -10.48 -0.82
N ALA A 85 2.78 -10.80 -1.47
CA ALA A 85 1.47 -10.84 -0.84
C ALA A 85 1.41 -11.91 0.28
N ALA A 86 2.02 -13.07 0.07
CA ALA A 86 2.15 -14.13 1.07
C ALA A 86 3.07 -13.74 2.24
N SER A 87 3.98 -12.79 2.04
CA SER A 87 4.86 -12.28 3.10
C SER A 87 4.20 -11.25 4.01
N LEU A 88 3.02 -10.73 3.64
CA LEU A 88 2.30 -9.75 4.44
C LEU A 88 1.49 -10.45 5.55
N PRO A 89 1.60 -9.99 6.81
CA PRO A 89 0.85 -10.58 7.91
C PRO A 89 -0.64 -10.22 7.81
N ASP A 90 -1.52 -11.18 8.04
CA ASP A 90 -2.97 -10.97 8.09
C ASP A 90 -3.42 -10.18 9.33
N ASN A 91 -2.63 -10.13 10.41
CA ASN A 91 -3.05 -9.50 11.67
C ASN A 91 -2.43 -8.12 11.96
N GLU A 92 -1.59 -7.60 11.07
CA GLU A 92 -0.86 -6.36 11.31
C GLU A 92 -0.85 -5.46 10.08
N CYS A 93 -0.91 -4.15 10.32
CA CYS A 93 -0.79 -3.17 9.25
C CYS A 93 0.68 -3.03 8.83
N ARG A 94 0.92 -2.77 7.54
CA ARG A 94 2.26 -2.54 6.96
C ARG A 94 2.17 -1.48 5.86
N TYR A 95 3.26 -0.80 5.58
CA TYR A 95 3.38 -0.09 4.30
C TYR A 95 4.28 -0.88 3.38
N ALA A 96 3.97 -0.87 2.10
CA ALA A 96 4.87 -1.40 1.09
C ALA A 96 5.06 -0.40 -0.03
N ILE A 97 6.26 -0.37 -0.57
CA ILE A 97 6.56 0.28 -1.85
C ILE A 97 6.79 -0.83 -2.85
N TYR A 98 6.16 -0.73 -4.01
CA TYR A 98 6.33 -1.66 -5.11
C TYR A 98 6.65 -0.89 -6.39
N ASP A 99 7.79 -1.19 -7.01
CA ASP A 99 8.14 -0.65 -8.33
C ASP A 99 7.61 -1.57 -9.41
N PHE A 100 6.58 -1.13 -10.11
CA PHE A 100 5.98 -1.88 -11.21
C PHE A 100 6.58 -1.40 -12.54
N ASP A 101 7.43 -2.23 -13.13
CA ASP A 101 7.90 -2.05 -14.49
C ASP A 101 6.88 -2.60 -15.50
N PHE A 102 6.59 -1.81 -16.54
CA PHE A 102 5.70 -2.20 -17.62
C PHE A 102 6.25 -1.72 -18.96
N VAL A 103 5.96 -2.49 -20.00
CA VAL A 103 6.35 -2.16 -21.38
C VAL A 103 5.11 -1.66 -22.10
N THR A 104 5.17 -0.45 -22.67
CA THR A 104 4.09 0.06 -23.51
C THR A 104 4.10 -0.59 -24.90
N GLU A 105 3.02 -0.45 -25.65
CA GLU A 105 2.90 -0.97 -27.03
C GLU A 105 4.01 -0.45 -27.96
N GLU A 106 4.56 0.73 -27.66
CA GLU A 106 5.71 1.33 -28.36
C GLU A 106 7.07 0.74 -27.93
N ASN A 107 7.08 -0.38 -27.21
CA ASN A 107 8.28 -1.01 -26.64
C ASN A 107 9.08 -0.11 -25.69
N CYS A 108 8.45 0.92 -25.12
CA CYS A 108 9.09 1.76 -24.13
C CYS A 108 8.93 1.14 -22.74
N GLN A 109 10.06 0.85 -22.08
CA GLN A 109 10.06 0.43 -20.68
C GLN A 109 9.76 1.65 -19.79
N LYS A 110 8.67 1.58 -19.03
CA LYS A 110 8.29 2.57 -18.02
C LYS A 110 8.20 1.89 -16.66
N SER A 111 8.42 2.65 -15.60
CA SER A 111 8.28 2.16 -14.22
C SER A 111 7.38 3.10 -13.43
N LYS A 112 6.44 2.54 -12.68
CA LYS A 112 5.54 3.26 -11.78
C LYS A 112 5.75 2.76 -10.35
N ILE A 113 5.98 3.71 -9.45
CA ILE A 113 6.14 3.41 -8.03
C ILE A 113 4.78 3.48 -7.36
N PHE A 114 4.37 2.34 -6.80
CA PHE A 114 3.15 2.17 -6.05
C PHE A 114 3.45 2.18 -4.56
N PHE A 115 2.75 3.04 -3.84
CA PHE A 115 2.68 3.02 -2.39
C PHE A 115 1.46 2.24 -1.96
N ILE A 116 1.66 1.22 -1.15
CA ILE A 116 0.65 0.29 -0.71
C ILE A 116 0.51 0.43 0.80
N ALA A 117 -0.67 0.80 1.27
CA ALA A 117 -1.03 0.73 2.68
C ALA A 117 -1.81 -0.56 2.93
N TRP A 118 -1.14 -1.52 3.56
CA TRP A 118 -1.71 -2.78 4.01
C TRP A 118 -2.38 -2.58 5.37
N SER A 119 -3.69 -2.83 5.43
CA SER A 119 -4.47 -2.69 6.66
C SER A 119 -5.56 -3.76 6.72
N PRO A 120 -5.22 -5.00 7.12
CA PRO A 120 -6.19 -6.09 7.16
C PRO A 120 -7.24 -5.87 8.24
N ASP A 121 -8.42 -6.46 8.07
CA ASP A 121 -9.54 -6.18 8.96
C ASP A 121 -9.35 -6.67 10.40
N THR A 122 -8.57 -7.73 10.58
CA THR A 122 -8.22 -8.32 11.87
C THR A 122 -7.15 -7.52 12.62
N ALA A 123 -6.50 -6.54 11.98
CA ALA A 123 -5.52 -5.68 12.65
C ALA A 123 -6.16 -4.81 13.75
N LYS A 124 -5.36 -4.49 14.76
CA LYS A 124 -5.81 -3.67 15.89
C LYS A 124 -6.27 -2.29 15.40
N VAL A 125 -7.44 -1.85 15.88
CA VAL A 125 -7.99 -0.52 15.55
C VAL A 125 -6.99 0.60 15.82
N ARG A 126 -6.22 0.51 16.91
CA ARG A 126 -5.16 1.46 17.24
C ARG A 126 -4.09 1.54 16.14
N ASP A 127 -3.67 0.40 15.60
CA ASP A 127 -2.63 0.35 14.57
C ASP A 127 -3.19 0.91 13.27
N LYS A 128 -4.40 0.52 12.87
CA LYS A 128 -5.10 1.10 11.71
C LYS A 128 -5.16 2.63 11.80
N MET A 129 -5.48 3.17 12.97
CA MET A 129 -5.49 4.63 13.20
C MET A 129 -4.10 5.26 13.06
N ILE A 130 -3.07 4.65 13.64
CA ILE A 130 -1.69 5.16 13.56
C ILE A 130 -1.22 5.12 12.09
N TYR A 131 -1.44 4.02 11.39
CA TYR A 131 -1.07 3.86 9.99
C TYR A 131 -1.89 4.79 9.07
N ALA A 132 -3.17 5.02 9.33
CA ALA A 132 -3.94 5.97 8.53
C ALA A 132 -3.44 7.42 8.74
N SER A 133 -3.24 7.83 9.99
CA SER A 133 -2.81 9.19 10.34
C SER A 133 -1.36 9.50 9.95
N SER A 134 -0.50 8.48 9.93
CA SER A 134 0.94 8.64 9.65
C SER A 134 1.29 8.54 8.18
N LYS A 135 0.37 8.01 7.36
CA LYS A 135 0.54 7.82 5.92
C LYS A 135 0.97 9.11 5.23
N ASP A 136 0.24 10.19 5.45
CA ASP A 136 0.49 11.48 4.77
C ASP A 136 1.85 12.08 5.12
N ARG A 137 2.32 11.90 6.36
CA ARG A 137 3.66 12.34 6.77
C ARG A 137 4.72 11.50 6.08
N PHE A 138 4.60 10.18 6.09
CA PHE A 138 5.58 9.29 5.49
C PHE A 138 5.67 9.48 3.96
N LYS A 139 4.52 9.62 3.28
CA LYS A 139 4.49 9.90 1.84
C LYS A 139 5.24 11.18 1.46
N ARG A 140 5.15 12.24 2.27
CA ARG A 140 5.89 13.50 2.01
C ARG A 140 7.40 13.34 2.09
N GLU A 141 7.88 12.38 2.87
CA GLU A 141 9.30 12.06 2.96
C GLU A 141 9.79 11.21 1.78
N LEU A 142 8.88 10.54 1.07
CA LEU A 142 9.14 9.67 -0.08
C LEU A 142 8.74 10.36 -1.40
N ASP A 143 9.60 11.23 -1.90
CA ASP A 143 9.36 11.93 -3.16
C ASP A 143 9.53 11.01 -4.39
N GLY A 144 8.43 10.76 -5.10
CA GLY A 144 8.41 9.92 -6.31
C GLY A 144 7.37 8.80 -6.31
N ILE A 145 6.53 8.69 -5.27
CA ILE A 145 5.34 7.84 -5.30
C ILE A 145 4.41 8.36 -6.40
N GLN A 146 4.07 7.51 -7.37
CA GLN A 146 3.20 7.88 -8.49
C GLN A 146 1.74 7.49 -8.24
N VAL A 147 1.52 6.38 -7.52
CA VAL A 147 0.19 5.87 -7.22
C VAL A 147 0.14 5.41 -5.78
N GLU A 148 -0.96 5.73 -5.08
CA GLU A 148 -1.26 5.15 -3.78
C GLU A 148 -2.38 4.10 -3.89
N LEU A 149 -2.20 3.01 -3.18
CA LEU A 149 -3.10 1.89 -3.08
C LEU A 149 -3.32 1.59 -1.60
N GLN A 150 -4.56 1.35 -1.24
CA GLN A 150 -4.92 0.81 0.06
C GLN A 150 -5.52 -0.56 -0.19
N ALA A 151 -5.11 -1.54 0.61
CA ALA A 151 -5.65 -2.87 0.49
C ALA A 151 -5.82 -3.49 1.88
N THR A 152 -6.94 -4.16 2.05
CA THR A 152 -7.24 -4.97 3.23
C THR A 152 -6.98 -6.44 2.97
N ASP A 153 -6.96 -6.83 1.69
CA ASP A 153 -6.80 -8.21 1.23
C ASP A 153 -5.72 -8.35 0.15
N PRO A 154 -4.96 -9.46 0.13
CA PRO A 154 -3.88 -9.65 -0.86
C PRO A 154 -4.44 -9.72 -2.29
N THR A 155 -5.73 -10.03 -2.43
CA THR A 155 -6.43 -10.06 -3.72
C THR A 155 -6.71 -8.64 -4.26
N GLU A 156 -6.87 -7.64 -3.40
CA GLU A 156 -7.13 -6.25 -3.81
C GLU A 156 -5.89 -5.52 -4.32
N MET A 157 -4.71 -6.06 -4.03
CA MET A 157 -3.44 -5.58 -4.58
C MET A 157 -3.07 -6.23 -5.91
N GLY A 158 -3.96 -7.00 -6.54
CA GLY A 158 -3.65 -7.79 -7.73
C GLY A 158 -3.02 -6.98 -8.88
N LEU A 159 -2.17 -7.65 -9.67
CA LEU A 159 -1.49 -7.08 -10.84
C LEU A 159 -2.45 -6.38 -11.81
N ASP A 160 -3.70 -6.81 -11.89
CA ASP A 160 -4.76 -6.20 -12.69
C ASP A 160 -5.08 -4.76 -12.23
N VAL A 161 -5.03 -4.47 -10.94
CA VAL A 161 -5.23 -3.11 -10.40
C VAL A 161 -4.05 -2.21 -10.77
N PHE A 162 -2.82 -2.74 -10.69
CA PHE A 162 -1.63 -1.99 -11.11
C PHE A 162 -1.66 -1.68 -12.61
N LYS A 163 -2.03 -2.65 -13.44
CA LYS A 163 -2.18 -2.47 -14.89
C LYS A 163 -3.30 -1.48 -15.22
N SER A 164 -4.45 -1.58 -14.56
CA SER A 164 -5.59 -0.67 -14.77
C SER A 164 -5.28 0.78 -14.43
N ARG A 165 -4.39 1.05 -13.47
CA ARG A 165 -3.96 2.41 -13.10
C ARG A 165 -2.78 2.92 -13.92
N THR A 166 -2.24 2.06 -14.76
CA THR A 166 -1.04 2.35 -15.55
C THR A 166 -1.36 2.81 -16.96
N ASN A 167 -2.52 2.42 -17.51
CA ASN A 167 -3.04 2.75 -18.84
C ASN A 167 -3.78 4.10 -18.84
#